data_AF-A0A1E5GJB1-F1
#
_entry.id   AF-A0A1E5GJB1-F1
#
_cell.length_a   1.000
_cell.length_b   1.000
_cell.length_c   1.000
_cell.angle_alpha   90.00
_cell.angle_beta   90.00
_cell.angle_gamma   90.00
#
_symmetry.space_group_name_H-M   'P 1'
#
loop_
_entity.id
_entity.type
_entity.pdbx_description
1 polymer ?
#
loop_
_entity_poly.entity_id
_entity_poly.type
_entity_poly.pdbx_seq_one_letter_code
_entity_poly.pdbx_strand_id
1 'polypeptide(L)'
;MKANGWKGDPIDVVRMPDGSLTTLDNTRVAAAREVGIDVQATVRNYNDPLPPDMVARFTTPKGVPKTWGEATDLRIGKQKASFRNNNPMGSFDLEKMK
;
A
#
# COMPACT_ATOMS: atom_id res chain seq x y z
N MET A 1 -18.95 -7.21 -0.53
CA MET A 1 -19.09 -5.75 -0.29
C MET A 1 -20.25 -5.15 -1.09
N LYS A 2 -21.41 -5.81 -1.25
CA LYS A 2 -22.41 -5.41 -2.28
C LYS A 2 -23.67 -4.69 -1.76
N ALA A 3 -23.73 -4.30 -0.49
CA ALA A 3 -24.96 -3.70 0.07
C ALA A 3 -24.79 -2.49 1.01
N ASN A 4 -23.66 -2.29 1.70
CA ASN A 4 -23.55 -1.30 2.80
C ASN A 4 -22.30 -0.39 2.74
N GLY A 5 -21.77 -0.06 1.55
CA GLY A 5 -20.54 0.74 1.43
C GLY A 5 -19.29 0.02 1.97
N TRP A 6 -18.22 0.77 2.26
CA TRP A 6 -17.00 0.22 2.85
C TRP A 6 -17.28 -0.34 4.24
N LYS A 7 -17.14 -1.66 4.38
CA LYS A 7 -17.39 -2.38 5.64
C LYS A 7 -16.11 -3.09 6.06
N GLY A 8 -15.16 -2.31 6.56
CA GLY A 8 -13.85 -2.77 7.04
C GLY A 8 -13.05 -1.63 7.68
N ASP A 9 -11.90 -1.97 8.28
CA ASP A 9 -10.99 -0.94 8.81
C ASP A 9 -10.50 -0.03 7.67
N PRO A 10 -10.24 1.26 7.94
CA PRO A 10 -9.60 2.15 6.98
C PRO A 10 -8.32 1.53 6.42
N ILE A 11 -8.04 1.78 5.14
CA ILE A 11 -6.77 1.36 4.54
C ILE A 11 -5.65 2.31 4.99
N ASP A 12 -4.43 1.80 5.11
CA ASP A 12 -3.27 2.67 5.32
C ASP A 12 -2.69 3.12 3.97
N VAL A 13 -2.56 4.44 3.82
CA VAL A 13 -1.88 5.06 2.68
C VAL A 13 -0.68 5.86 3.20
N VAL A 14 0.45 5.70 2.53
CA VAL A 14 1.71 6.34 2.90
C VAL A 14 1.98 7.50 1.96
N ARG A 15 2.22 8.67 2.53
CA ARG A 15 2.68 9.84 1.79
C ARG A 15 4.16 9.70 1.49
N MET A 16 4.47 9.49 0.22
CA MET A 16 5.82 9.35 -0.31
C MET A 16 6.53 10.71 -0.37
N PRO A 17 7.88 10.73 -0.45
CA PRO A 17 8.66 11.97 -0.47
C PRO A 17 8.35 12.92 -1.64
N ASP A 18 7.85 12.38 -2.76
CA ASP A 18 7.41 13.12 -3.94
C ASP A 18 6.02 13.75 -3.78
N GLY A 19 5.34 13.49 -2.65
CA GLY A 19 3.98 13.95 -2.37
C GLY A 19 2.89 12.99 -2.83
N SER A 20 3.24 11.88 -3.51
CA SER A 20 2.30 10.84 -3.92
C SER A 20 1.77 10.05 -2.71
N LEU A 21 0.59 9.44 -2.87
CA LEU A 21 0.01 8.55 -1.86
C LEU A 21 0.04 7.11 -2.36
N THR A 22 0.68 6.24 -1.59
CA THR A 22 0.86 4.83 -1.96
C THR A 22 0.25 3.94 -0.89
N THR A 23 -0.65 3.05 -1.30
CA THR A 23 -1.33 2.13 -0.38
C THR A 23 -0.52 0.86 -0.15
N LEU A 24 -0.54 0.35 1.08
CA LEU A 24 0.00 -0.96 1.41
C LEU A 24 -1.05 -2.07 1.20
N ASP A 25 -2.33 -1.74 1.13
CA ASP A 25 -3.46 -2.67 1.03
C ASP A 25 -4.06 -2.72 -0.39
N ASN A 26 -3.20 -2.93 -1.41
CA ASN A 26 -3.59 -2.97 -2.83
C ASN A 26 -4.81 -3.86 -3.13
N THR A 27 -4.94 -5.03 -2.49
CA THR A 27 -6.08 -5.93 -2.72
C THR A 27 -7.40 -5.32 -2.28
N ARG A 28 -7.42 -4.58 -1.17
CA ARG A 28 -8.61 -3.89 -0.67
C ARG A 28 -9.01 -2.75 -1.59
N VAL A 29 -8.03 -1.97 -2.07
CA VAL A 29 -8.24 -0.89 -3.03
C VAL A 29 -8.73 -1.41 -4.38
N ALA A 30 -8.13 -2.49 -4.88
CA ALA A 30 -8.54 -3.13 -6.12
C ALA A 30 -9.99 -3.63 -6.05
N ALA A 31 -10.34 -4.33 -4.96
CA ALA A 31 -11.70 -4.80 -4.74
C ALA A 31 -12.70 -3.64 -4.65
N ALA A 32 -12.38 -2.57 -3.92
CA ALA A 32 -13.22 -1.37 -3.81
C ALA A 32 -13.44 -0.69 -5.17
N ARG A 33 -12.39 -0.58 -5.99
CA ARG A 33 -12.47 -0.02 -7.34
C ARG A 33 -13.32 -0.87 -8.29
N GLU A 34 -13.23 -2.19 -8.19
CA GLU A 34 -14.04 -3.12 -9.01
C GLU A 34 -15.54 -2.98 -8.73
N VAL A 35 -15.90 -2.74 -7.46
CA VAL A 35 -17.30 -2.59 -7.06
C VAL A 35 -17.78 -1.13 -6.96
N GLY A 36 -16.91 -0.16 -7.26
CA GLY A 36 -17.24 1.27 -7.26
C GLY A 36 -17.59 1.85 -5.89
N ILE A 37 -16.90 1.43 -4.83
CA ILE A 37 -17.15 1.89 -3.45
C ILE A 37 -16.05 2.83 -2.98
N ASP A 38 -16.45 3.91 -2.30
CA ASP A 38 -15.54 4.82 -1.63
C ASP A 38 -14.89 4.14 -0.41
N VAL A 39 -13.56 4.15 -0.38
CA VAL A 39 -12.72 3.61 0.69
C VAL A 39 -12.30 4.72 1.64
N GLN A 40 -12.35 4.45 2.95
CA GLN A 40 -11.73 5.32 3.95
C GLN A 40 -10.25 4.99 4.08
N ALA A 41 -9.40 6.02 4.05
CA ALA A 41 -7.95 5.88 4.13
C ALA A 41 -7.38 6.70 5.29
N THR A 42 -6.43 6.12 6.01
CA THR A 42 -5.60 6.80 7.00
C THR A 42 -4.27 7.16 6.35
N VAL A 43 -3.97 8.46 6.29
CA VAL A 43 -2.70 8.95 5.73
C VAL A 43 -1.61 8.87 6.79
N ARG A 44 -0.54 8.15 6.47
CA ARG A 44 0.69 8.00 7.26
C ARG A 44 1.83 8.72 6.55
N ASN A 45 2.74 9.34 7.29
CA ASN A 45 3.95 9.89 6.68
C ASN A 45 4.99 8.80 6.45
N TYR A 46 5.86 9.00 5.46
CA TYR A 46 6.96 8.08 5.14
C TYR A 46 7.82 7.74 6.38
N ASN A 47 8.16 8.74 7.19
CA ASN A 47 9.01 8.58 8.38
C ASN A 47 8.25 8.15 9.64
N ASP A 48 6.92 7.97 9.58
CA ASP A 48 6.16 7.56 10.75
C ASP A 48 6.57 6.14 11.16
N PRO A 49 6.74 5.88 12.48
CA PRO A 49 7.13 4.56 12.97
C PRO A 49 6.04 3.54 12.65
N LEU A 50 6.47 2.35 12.24
CA LEU A 50 5.60 1.23 11.96
C LEU A 50 5.24 0.52 13.29
N PRO A 51 3.94 0.28 13.57
CA PRO A 51 3.51 -0.47 14.74
C PRO A 51 4.13 -1.88 14.77
N PRO A 52 4.56 -2.41 15.93
CA PRO A 52 5.24 -3.71 16.03
C PRO A 52 4.43 -4.89 15.45
N ASP A 53 3.11 -4.85 15.57
CA ASP A 53 2.17 -5.83 15.01
C ASP A 53 2.17 -5.82 13.46
N MET A 54 2.49 -4.69 12.85
CA MET A 54 2.59 -4.53 11.40
C MET A 54 3.98 -4.90 10.87
N VAL A 55 5.05 -4.79 11.67
CA VAL A 55 6.43 -5.12 11.27
C VAL A 55 6.52 -6.55 10.75
N ALA A 56 5.95 -7.52 11.46
CA ALA A 56 5.95 -8.92 11.05
C ALA A 56 5.25 -9.14 9.70
N ARG A 57 4.17 -8.40 9.41
CA ARG A 57 3.40 -8.49 8.17
C ARG A 57 4.17 -7.93 6.96
N PHE A 58 5.01 -6.92 7.17
CA PHE A 58 5.77 -6.24 6.10
C PHE A 58 7.24 -6.67 6.01
N THR A 59 7.73 -7.47 6.94
CA THR A 59 9.08 -8.04 6.90
C THR A 59 9.24 -8.95 5.68
N THR A 60 10.37 -8.82 5.00
CA THR A 60 10.73 -9.67 3.85
C THR A 60 12.17 -10.18 4.03
N PRO A 61 12.61 -11.19 3.26
CA PRO A 61 14.02 -11.63 3.28
C PRO A 61 15.02 -10.52 2.95
N LYS A 62 14.58 -9.41 2.33
CA LYS A 62 15.42 -8.26 2.01
C LYS A 62 15.58 -7.27 3.17
N GLY A 63 14.73 -7.33 4.19
CA GLY A 63 14.79 -6.40 5.30
C GLY A 63 13.54 -6.37 6.18
N VAL A 64 13.71 -5.79 7.36
CA VAL A 64 12.67 -5.51 8.36
C VAL A 64 12.39 -4.01 8.34
N PRO A 65 11.16 -3.56 8.00
CA PRO A 65 10.83 -2.15 8.00
C PRO A 65 10.63 -1.60 9.42
N LYS A 66 11.11 -0.40 9.66
CA LYS A 66 10.91 0.38 10.89
C LYS A 66 9.88 1.49 10.71
N THR A 67 9.69 1.95 9.48
CA THR A 67 8.75 3.02 9.13
C THR A 67 7.71 2.57 8.10
N TRP A 68 6.62 3.33 7.98
CA TRP A 68 5.62 3.14 6.94
C TRP A 68 6.19 3.27 5.52
N GLY A 69 7.15 4.19 5.34
CA GLY A 69 7.88 4.38 4.09
C GLY A 69 8.72 3.16 3.71
N GLU A 70 9.55 2.67 4.62
CA GLU A 70 10.36 1.47 4.40
C GLU A 70 9.49 0.24 4.10
N ALA A 71 8.36 0.08 4.79
CA ALA A 71 7.40 -0.98 4.51
C ALA A 71 6.86 -0.91 3.08
N THR A 72 6.63 0.31 2.57
CA THR A 72 6.15 0.57 1.22
C THR A 72 7.23 0.23 0.19
N ASP A 73 8.46 0.67 0.42
CA ASP A 73 9.60 0.40 -0.45
C ASP A 73 9.90 -1.10 -0.56
N LEU A 74 9.84 -1.84 0.56
CA LEU A 74 10.00 -3.30 0.55
C LEU A 74 8.90 -3.99 -0.29
N ARG A 75 7.68 -3.46 -0.24
CA ARG A 75 6.54 -3.98 -1.02
C ARG A 75 6.72 -3.71 -2.51
N ILE A 76 7.13 -2.51 -2.89
CA ILE A 76 7.46 -2.16 -4.29
C ILE A 76 8.63 -3.01 -4.77
N GLY A 77 9.67 -3.16 -3.95
CA GLY A 77 10.85 -3.97 -4.26
C GLY A 77 10.58 -5.47 -4.43
N LYS A 78 9.44 -5.97 -3.90
CA LYS A 78 8.93 -7.35 -4.08
C LYS A 78 8.19 -7.53 -5.41
N GLN A 79 7.70 -6.45 -6.03
CA GLN A 79 7.09 -6.53 -7.36
C GLN A 79 8.12 -6.91 -8.43
N LYS A 80 7.63 -7.35 -9.59
CA LYS A 80 8.46 -7.70 -10.73
C LYS A 80 9.40 -6.55 -11.12
N ALA A 81 10.56 -6.89 -11.67
CA ALA A 81 11.61 -5.92 -11.97
C ALA A 81 11.12 -4.76 -12.87
N SER A 82 10.30 -5.07 -13.88
CA SER A 82 9.73 -4.07 -14.78
C SER A 82 8.75 -3.12 -14.10
N PHE A 83 8.06 -3.54 -13.03
CA PHE A 83 7.19 -2.65 -12.27
C PHE A 83 8.02 -1.74 -11.38
N ARG A 84 8.86 -2.31 -10.51
CA ARG A 84 9.61 -1.55 -9.49
C ARG A 84 10.61 -0.56 -10.10
N ASN A 85 11.17 -0.86 -11.27
CA ASN A 85 12.11 0.04 -11.94
C ASN A 85 11.42 1.26 -12.58
N ASN A 86 10.16 1.10 -13.00
CA ASN A 86 9.37 2.18 -13.63
C ASN A 86 8.49 2.93 -12.62
N ASN A 87 8.19 2.32 -11.47
CA ASN A 87 7.27 2.83 -10.46
C ASN A 87 7.95 2.80 -9.07
N PRO A 88 9.03 3.59 -8.86
CA PRO A 88 9.78 3.54 -7.61
C PRO A 88 8.94 3.99 -6.41
N MET A 89 7.95 4.86 -6.61
CA MET A 89 7.06 5.38 -5.58
C MET A 89 5.68 4.70 -5.58
N GLY A 90 5.47 3.66 -6.39
CA GLY A 90 4.16 3.07 -6.66
C GLY A 90 3.54 3.56 -7.97
N SER A 91 2.30 3.13 -8.24
CA SER A 91 1.61 3.45 -9.48
C SER A 91 0.14 3.77 -9.20
N PHE A 92 -0.40 4.73 -9.96
CA PHE A 92 -1.84 5.03 -9.97
C PHE A 92 -2.63 4.00 -10.78
N ASP A 93 -1.95 3.31 -11.69
CA ASP A 93 -2.54 2.24 -12.48
C ASP A 93 -2.41 0.91 -11.73
N LEU A 94 -3.55 0.24 -11.58
CA LEU A 94 -3.53 -1.16 -11.17
C LEU A 94 -2.91 -1.94 -12.32
N GLU A 95 -1.74 -2.52 -12.09
CA GLU A 95 -1.20 -3.51 -13.01
C GLU A 95 -2.25 -4.60 -13.18
N LYS A 96 -2.72 -4.81 -14.42
CA LYS A 96 -3.77 -5.79 -14.71
C LYS A 96 -3.35 -7.14 -14.12
N MET A 97 -4.09 -7.62 -13.13
CA MET A 97 -4.00 -9.00 -12.70
C MET A 97 -4.39 -9.84 -13.91
N LYS A 98 -3.40 -10.50 -14.52
CA LYS A 98 -3.63 -11.49 -15.57
C LYS A 98 -4.17 -12.77 -14.95
#